data_AF-A0A7V1ALD3-F1
#
_entry.id   AF-A0A7V1ALD3-F1
#
_cell.length_a   1.000
_cell.length_b   1.000
_cell.length_c   1.000
_cell.angle_alpha   90.00
_cell.angle_beta   90.00
_cell.angle_gamma   90.00
#
_symmetry.space_group_name_H-M   'P 1'
#
loop_
_entity.id
_entity.type
_entity.pdbx_description
1 polymer ?
#
loop_
_entity_poly.entity_id
_entity_poly.type
_entity_poly.pdbx_seq_one_letter_code
_entity_poly.pdbx_strand_id
1 'polypeptide(L)'
;MIRHGSSHGLAVLICTLTSGFLIAMLKAYLPDLLIVFSKVSIFLCTLLGLPYPPKSVELILVASVMACIWGAAFTFMHKEKR
;
A
#
# COMPACT_ATOMS: atom_id res chain seq x y z
N MET A 1 9.83 -23.28 -12.69
CA MET A 1 8.71 -22.57 -12.01
C MET A 1 9.13 -21.72 -10.79
N ILE A 2 10.43 -21.60 -10.43
CA ILE A 2 10.86 -20.93 -9.18
C ILE A 2 11.12 -19.42 -9.33
N ARG A 3 11.08 -18.87 -10.56
CA ARG A 3 11.53 -17.50 -10.85
C ARG A 3 10.57 -16.36 -10.44
N HIS A 4 9.31 -16.63 -10.11
CA HIS A 4 8.31 -15.58 -9.82
C HIS A 4 8.05 -15.31 -8.33
N GLY A 5 8.26 -16.29 -7.43
CA GLY A 5 7.95 -16.10 -6.00
C GLY A 5 8.87 -15.09 -5.30
N SER A 6 10.17 -15.14 -5.60
CA SER A 6 11.17 -14.20 -5.06
C SER A 6 10.95 -12.76 -5.55
N SER A 7 10.59 -12.59 -6.83
CA SER A 7 10.30 -11.28 -7.42
C SER A 7 9.05 -10.63 -6.80
N HIS A 8 8.04 -11.43 -6.47
CA HIS A 8 6.80 -10.92 -5.88
C HIS A 8 6.99 -10.48 -4.42
N GLY A 9 7.73 -11.29 -3.64
CA GLY A 9 8.08 -10.94 -2.25
C GLY A 9 8.94 -9.68 -2.17
N LEU A 10 9.92 -9.54 -3.06
CA LEU A 10 10.76 -8.34 -3.13
C LEU A 10 9.94 -7.08 -3.50
N ALA A 11 8.99 -7.22 -4.43
CA ALA A 11 8.10 -6.12 -4.81
C ALA A 11 7.19 -5.68 -3.65
N VAL A 12 6.66 -6.64 -2.88
CA VAL A 12 5.86 -6.34 -1.67
C VAL A 12 6.71 -5.67 -0.60
N LEU A 13 7.95 -6.13 -0.40
CA LEU A 13 8.88 -5.53 0.56
C LEU A 13 9.22 -4.07 0.18
N ILE A 14 9.57 -3.83 -1.09
CA ILE A 14 9.85 -2.49 -1.60
C ILE A 14 8.62 -1.60 -1.46
N CYS A 15 7.43 -2.08 -1.86
CA CYS A 15 6.19 -1.33 -1.70
C CYS A 15 5.90 -1.00 -0.24
N THR A 16 6.15 -1.92 0.69
CA THR A 16 5.93 -1.69 2.13
C THR A 16 6.86 -0.58 2.65
N LEU A 17 8.14 -0.63 2.28
CA LEU A 17 9.12 0.40 2.67
C LEU A 17 8.79 1.77 2.08
N THR A 18 8.49 1.84 0.77
CA THR A 18 8.14 3.10 0.11
C THR A 18 6.86 3.70 0.67
N SER A 19 5.92 2.86 1.09
CA SER A 19 4.65 3.32 1.66
C SER A 19 4.80 3.88 3.06
N GLY A 20 5.76 3.39 3.85
CA GLY A 20 6.14 4.03 5.10
C GLY A 20 6.63 5.47 4.89
N PHE A 21 7.50 5.70 3.91
CA PHE A 21 7.94 7.04 3.52
C PHE A 21 6.79 7.90 2.98
N LEU A 22 5.90 7.29 2.20
CA LEU A 22 4.77 8.00 1.61
C LEU A 22 3.76 8.44 2.67
N ILE A 23 3.53 7.66 3.71
CA ILE A 23 2.66 8.04 4.84
C ILE A 23 3.26 9.23 5.58
N ALA A 24 4.58 9.26 5.77
CA ALA A 24 5.25 10.42 6.37
C ALA A 24 5.07 11.69 5.51
N MET A 25 5.14 11.56 4.18
CA MET A 25 4.85 12.64 3.23
C MET A 25 3.37 13.05 3.22
N LEU A 26 2.44 12.09 3.19
CA LEU A 26 0.99 12.34 3.25
C LEU A 26 0.62 13.09 4.52
N LYS A 27 1.24 12.75 5.65
CA LYS A 27 1.03 13.45 6.91
C LYS A 27 1.45 14.92 6.85
N ALA A 28 2.46 15.25 6.05
CA ALA A 28 2.95 16.62 5.88
C ALA A 28 2.16 17.43 4.84
N TYR A 29 1.71 16.79 3.75
CA TYR A 29 1.14 17.49 2.60
C TYR A 29 -0.38 17.29 2.38
N LEU A 30 -0.95 16.16 2.82
CA LEU A 30 -2.38 15.83 2.68
C LEU A 30 -2.92 15.09 3.92
N PRO A 31 -3.03 15.76 5.07
CA PRO A 31 -3.47 15.14 6.32
C PRO A 31 -4.91 14.62 6.25
N ASP A 32 -5.80 15.28 5.51
CA ASP A 32 -7.21 14.88 5.39
C ASP A 32 -7.38 13.50 4.72
N LEU A 33 -6.53 13.18 3.75
CA LEU A 33 -6.53 11.88 3.10
C LEU A 33 -6.16 10.78 4.09
N LEU A 34 -5.19 11.06 4.97
CA LEU A 34 -4.72 10.14 6.00
C LEU A 34 -5.80 9.88 7.07
N ILE A 35 -6.63 10.89 7.38
CA ILE A 35 -7.80 10.71 8.26
C ILE A 35 -8.80 9.71 7.67
N VAL A 36 -9.03 9.75 6.35
CA VAL A 36 -9.92 8.79 5.67
C VAL A 36 -9.35 7.38 5.78
N PHE A 37 -8.06 7.19 5.49
CA PHE A 37 -7.39 5.89 5.64
C PHE A 37 -7.47 5.36 7.08
N SER A 38 -7.33 6.24 8.07
CA SER A 38 -7.43 5.85 9.48
C SER A 38 -8.84 5.41 9.87
N LYS A 39 -9.88 6.07 9.35
CA LYS A 39 -11.27 5.63 9.57
C LYS A 39 -11.55 4.26 8.93
N VAL A 40 -11.04 4.03 7.73
CA VAL A 40 -11.17 2.75 7.02
C VAL A 40 -10.41 1.64 7.74
N SER A 41 -9.21 1.92 8.26
CA SER A 41 -8.41 0.92 8.99
C SER A 41 -9.09 0.51 10.30
N ILE A 42 -9.66 1.46 11.05
CA ILE A 42 -10.46 1.18 12.25
C ILE A 42 -11.66 0.31 11.89
N PHE A 43 -12.41 0.67 10.84
CA PHE A 43 -13.56 -0.10 10.38
C PHE A 43 -13.18 -1.54 10.03
N LEU A 44 -12.09 -1.74 9.30
CA LEU A 44 -11.58 -3.07 8.93
C LEU A 44 -11.14 -3.87 10.16
N CYS A 45 -10.42 -3.26 11.10
CA CYS A 45 -10.03 -3.90 12.36
C CYS A 45 -11.27 -4.39 13.14
N THR A 46 -12.31 -3.56 13.24
CA THR A 46 -13.55 -3.90 13.94
C THR A 46 -14.35 -4.97 13.20
N LEU A 47 -14.49 -4.86 11.87
CA LEU A 47 -15.26 -5.81 11.06
C LEU A 47 -14.63 -7.21 11.04
N LEU A 48 -13.31 -7.29 10.92
CA LEU A 48 -12.57 -8.54 10.80
C LEU A 48 -12.06 -9.07 12.15
N GLY A 49 -12.26 -8.33 13.24
CA GLY A 49 -11.76 -8.71 14.57
C GLY A 49 -10.24 -8.86 14.63
N LEU A 50 -9.51 -8.05 13.86
CA LEU A 50 -8.06 -8.20 13.71
C LEU A 50 -7.33 -7.82 15.01
N PRO A 51 -6.43 -8.68 15.54
CA PRO A 51 -5.64 -8.40 16.74
C PRO A 51 -4.43 -7.50 16.43
N TYR A 52 -4.58 -6.56 15.49
CA TYR A 52 -3.52 -5.66 15.05
C TYR A 52 -3.92 -4.20 15.29
N PRO A 53 -2.96 -3.34 15.64
CA PRO A 53 -3.26 -1.92 15.83
C PRO A 53 -3.72 -1.29 14.50
N PRO A 54 -4.74 -0.42 14.51
CA PRO A 54 -5.29 0.19 13.28
C PRO A 54 -4.24 0.92 12.44
N LYS A 55 -3.20 1.48 13.07
CA LYS A 55 -2.07 2.12 12.37
C LYS A 55 -1.29 1.16 11.46
N SER A 56 -1.12 -0.10 11.86
CA SER A 56 -0.44 -1.08 11.01
C SER A 56 -1.30 -1.45 9.81
N VAL A 57 -2.61 -1.56 10.00
CA VAL A 57 -3.57 -1.81 8.92
C VAL A 57 -3.66 -0.61 7.97
N GLU A 58 -3.64 0.61 8.50
CA GLU A 58 -3.55 1.85 7.73
C GLU A 58 -2.32 1.85 6.80
N LEU A 59 -1.15 1.46 7.34
CA LEU A 59 0.09 1.38 6.57
C LEU A 59 0.00 0.36 5.43
N ILE A 60 -0.58 -0.81 5.71
CA ILE A 60 -0.80 -1.87 4.71
C ILE A 60 -1.82 -1.40 3.66
N LEU A 61 -2.85 -0.67 4.05
CA LEU A 61 -3.86 -0.16 3.11
C LEU A 61 -3.25 0.83 2.13
N VAL A 62 -2.51 1.81 2.64
CA VAL A 62 -1.80 2.79 1.81
C VAL A 62 -0.79 2.09 0.91
N ALA A 63 -0.08 1.09 1.43
CA ALA A 63 0.87 0.30 0.65
C ALA A 63 0.21 -0.49 -0.48
N SER A 64 -0.96 -1.04 -0.22
CA SER A 64 -1.73 -1.78 -1.22
C SER A 64 -2.22 -0.86 -2.33
N VAL A 65 -2.76 0.32 -1.99
CA VAL A 65 -3.19 1.32 -2.98
C VAL A 65 -2.01 1.77 -3.85
N MET A 66 -0.86 2.03 -3.24
CA MET A 66 0.36 2.39 -3.98
C MET A 66 0.85 1.27 -4.90
N ALA A 67 0.87 0.04 -4.42
CA ALA A 67 1.24 -1.12 -5.23
C ALA A 67 0.29 -1.26 -6.45
N CYS A 68 -1.01 -1.01 -6.27
CA CYS A 68 -1.97 -1.00 -7.37
C CYS A 68 -1.70 0.13 -8.37
N ILE A 69 -1.45 1.35 -7.91
CA ILE A 69 -1.16 2.50 -8.77
C ILE A 69 0.14 2.27 -9.55
N TRP A 70 1.18 1.77 -8.87
CA TRP A 70 2.46 1.47 -9.50
C TRP A 70 2.32 0.33 -10.52
N GLY A 71 1.61 -0.74 -10.17
CA GLY A 71 1.32 -1.85 -11.07
C GLY A 71 0.53 -1.42 -12.31
N ALA A 72 -0.46 -0.54 -12.14
CA ALA A 72 -1.20 0.04 -13.25
C ALA A 72 -0.29 0.92 -14.13
N ALA A 73 0.49 1.84 -13.54
CA ALA A 73 1.40 2.72 -14.26
C ALA A 73 2.46 1.93 -15.07
N PHE A 74 3.02 0.88 -14.47
CA PHE A 74 3.97 -0.01 -15.15
C PHE A 74 3.32 -0.75 -16.32
N THR A 75 2.09 -1.21 -16.14
CA THR A 75 1.31 -1.85 -17.20
C THR A 75 1.09 -0.90 -18.38
N PHE A 76 0.73 0.36 -18.13
CA PHE A 76 0.55 1.36 -19.18
C PHE A 76 1.87 1.73 -19.87
N MET A 77 2.95 1.98 -19.12
CA MET A 77 4.28 2.31 -19.70
C MET A 77 4.83 1.22 -20.61
N HIS A 78 4.59 -0.06 -20.29
CA HIS A 78 5.07 -1.18 -21.09
C HIS A 78 4.07 -1.65 -22.16
N LYS A 79 2.84 -1.14 -22.16
CA LYS A 79 1.86 -1.43 -23.22
C LYS A 79 2.19 -0.75 -24.54
N GLU A 80 2.89 0.38 -24.49
CA GLU A 80 3.28 1.15 -25.67
C GLU A 80 4.52 0.59 -26.40
N LYS A 81 5.21 -0.40 -25.78
CA LYS A 81 6.35 -1.10 -26.39
C LYS A 81 5.99 -2.44 -27.05
N ARG A 82 4.71 -2.81 -27.13
CA ARG A 82 4.27 -4.08 -27.74
C ARG A 82 3.48 -3.87 -29.02
#